data_AF-A0A7J2V941-F1
#
_entry.id   AF-A0A7J2V941-F1
#
_cell.length_a   1.000
_cell.length_b   1.000
_cell.length_c   1.000
_cell.angle_alpha   90.00
_cell.angle_beta   90.00
_cell.angle_gamma   90.00
#
_symmetry.space_group_name_H-M   'P 1'
#
loop_
_entity.id
_entity.type
_entity.pdbx_description
1 polymer ?
#
loop_
_entity_poly.entity_id
_entity_poly.type
_entity_poly.pdbx_seq_one_letter_code
_entity_poly.pdbx_strand_id
1 'polypeptide(L)'
;MALIASAWSVALENGASRDSLETARSVVAEYLLPGLITRDVVQHYVRKALRVGAWCRLRRESRALLIATRFLPIIKSPVLNSILREVFLDIELYTLRGRAVFYGVLVALRQGLLSALRNLKRLTTLGISYLNLPLTWRVLG
;
A
#
# COMPACT_ATOMS: atom_id res chain seq x y z
N MET A 1 3.42 4.30 -11.42
CA MET A 1 3.52 2.94 -11.98
C MET A 1 4.94 2.39 -12.00
N ALA A 2 5.98 3.08 -12.49
CA ALA A 2 7.32 2.48 -12.70
C ALA A 2 8.03 1.86 -11.47
N LEU A 3 8.04 2.51 -10.29
CA LEU A 3 8.71 1.96 -9.10
C LEU A 3 7.93 0.84 -8.37
N ILE A 4 6.62 0.82 -8.56
CA ILE A 4 5.76 -0.28 -8.06
C ILE A 4 5.90 -1.43 -9.06
N ALA A 5 5.83 -1.18 -10.37
CA ALA A 5 6.07 -2.18 -11.41
C ALA A 5 7.46 -2.85 -11.31
N SER A 6 8.52 -2.11 -10.95
CA SER A 6 9.85 -2.70 -10.72
C SER A 6 9.92 -3.52 -9.42
N ALA A 7 9.19 -3.11 -8.38
CA ALA A 7 9.02 -3.94 -7.18
C ALA A 7 8.20 -5.21 -7.47
N TRP A 8 7.26 -5.11 -8.41
CA TRP A 8 6.39 -6.21 -8.84
C TRP A 8 7.13 -7.20 -9.73
N SER A 9 7.97 -6.73 -10.65
CA SER A 9 8.82 -7.60 -11.47
C SER A 9 9.82 -8.35 -10.59
N VAL A 10 10.47 -7.65 -9.65
CA VAL A 10 11.40 -8.27 -8.69
C VAL A 10 10.68 -9.28 -7.77
N ALA A 11 9.44 -9.02 -7.33
CA ALA A 11 8.70 -9.98 -6.51
C ALA A 11 8.24 -11.22 -7.32
N LEU A 12 7.82 -11.03 -8.58
CA LEU A 12 7.43 -12.11 -9.49
C LEU A 12 8.64 -12.95 -9.93
N GLU A 13 9.78 -12.31 -10.21
CA GLU A 13 11.05 -12.97 -10.55
C GLU A 13 11.58 -13.84 -9.39
N ASN A 14 11.23 -13.49 -8.15
CA ASN A 14 11.57 -14.26 -6.95
C ASN A 14 10.53 -15.34 -6.58
N GLY A 15 9.55 -15.63 -7.45
CA GLY A 15 8.58 -16.73 -7.26
C GLY A 15 7.38 -16.40 -6.38
N ALA A 16 7.09 -15.13 -6.09
CA ALA A 16 5.88 -14.76 -5.36
C ALA A 16 4.63 -15.03 -6.22
N SER A 17 3.71 -15.86 -5.72
CA SER A 17 2.43 -16.09 -6.38
C SER A 17 1.59 -14.80 -6.42
N ARG A 18 0.74 -14.64 -7.45
CA ARG A 18 -0.22 -13.53 -7.52
C ARG A 18 -1.06 -13.42 -6.24
N ASP A 19 -1.41 -14.56 -5.67
CA ASP A 19 -2.16 -14.68 -4.42
C ASP A 19 -1.42 -14.06 -3.23
N SER A 20 -0.08 -14.18 -3.19
CA SER A 20 0.75 -13.57 -2.14
C SER A 20 0.73 -12.04 -2.22
N LEU A 21 0.70 -11.48 -3.44
CA LEU A 21 0.63 -10.05 -3.67
C LEU A 21 -0.74 -9.48 -3.29
N GLU A 22 -1.81 -10.18 -3.65
CA GLU A 22 -3.17 -9.80 -3.26
C GLU A 22 -3.35 -9.84 -1.74
N THR A 23 -2.81 -10.88 -1.09
CA THR A 23 -2.77 -11.01 0.36
C THR A 23 -1.99 -9.86 1.01
N ALA A 24 -0.84 -9.48 0.44
CA ALA A 24 -0.08 -8.34 0.95
C ALA A 24 -0.85 -7.01 0.82
N ARG A 25 -1.58 -6.80 -0.29
CA ARG A 25 -2.43 -5.61 -0.46
C ARG A 25 -3.60 -5.62 0.52
N SER A 26 -4.27 -6.75 0.73
CA SER A 26 -5.40 -6.84 1.66
C SER A 26 -4.97 -6.54 3.09
N VAL A 27 -3.84 -7.07 3.53
CA VAL A 27 -3.28 -6.81 4.88
C VAL A 27 -2.90 -5.33 5.03
N VAL A 28 -2.28 -4.73 4.02
CA VAL A 28 -2.00 -3.27 4.02
C VAL A 28 -3.30 -2.46 4.11
N ALA A 29 -4.32 -2.85 3.36
CA ALA A 29 -5.62 -2.19 3.36
C ALA A 29 -6.29 -2.26 4.73
N GLU A 30 -6.26 -3.43 5.37
CA GLU A 30 -6.87 -3.67 6.67
C GLU A 30 -6.21 -2.83 7.77
N TYR A 31 -4.88 -2.76 7.77
CA TYR A 31 -4.15 -2.09 8.84
C TYR A 31 -4.00 -0.59 8.68
N LEU A 32 -3.86 -0.09 7.45
CA LEU A 32 -3.48 1.31 7.21
C LEU A 32 -4.62 2.18 6.70
N LEU A 33 -5.67 1.61 6.10
CA LEU A 33 -6.76 2.41 5.59
C LEU A 33 -7.81 2.71 6.66
N PRO A 34 -8.38 3.92 6.65
CA PRO A 34 -9.47 4.27 7.55
C PRO A 34 -10.75 3.50 7.19
N GLY A 35 -11.57 3.17 8.20
CA GLY A 35 -12.88 2.54 8.00
C GLY A 35 -13.89 3.49 7.34
N LEU A 36 -13.98 4.73 7.83
CA LEU A 36 -14.89 5.76 7.33
C LEU A 36 -14.13 6.81 6.51
N ILE A 37 -14.62 7.13 5.32
CA ILE A 37 -14.04 8.18 4.47
C ILE A 37 -14.85 9.46 4.62
N THR A 38 -14.26 10.40 5.37
CA THR A 38 -14.75 11.78 5.51
C THR A 38 -13.95 12.74 4.64
N ARG A 39 -14.44 13.97 4.52
CA ARG A 39 -13.71 15.08 3.88
C ARG A 39 -12.27 15.22 4.37
N ASP A 40 -12.07 15.15 5.68
CA ASP A 40 -10.76 15.37 6.30
C ASP A 40 -9.79 14.23 5.98
N VAL A 41 -10.29 13.01 5.89
CA VAL A 41 -9.54 11.84 5.43
C VAL A 41 -9.08 12.05 3.99
N VAL A 42 -9.97 12.45 3.09
CA VAL A 42 -9.61 12.73 1.68
C VAL A 42 -8.54 13.83 1.62
N GLN A 43 -8.72 14.93 2.36
CA GLN A 43 -7.72 16.00 2.43
C GLN A 43 -6.39 15.55 2.99
N HIS A 44 -6.39 14.67 4.00
CA HIS A 44 -5.18 14.07 4.54
C HIS A 44 -4.45 13.28 3.46
N TYR A 45 -5.16 12.41 2.73
CA TYR A 45 -4.57 11.60 1.67
C TYR A 45 -4.08 12.42 0.47
N VAL A 46 -4.77 13.49 0.08
CA VAL A 46 -4.28 14.44 -0.94
C VAL A 46 -2.96 15.06 -0.48
N ARG A 47 -2.90 15.59 0.74
CA ARG A 47 -1.65 16.17 1.31
C ARG A 47 -0.55 15.12 1.45
N LYS A 48 -0.88 13.88 1.81
CA LYS A 48 0.06 12.76 1.91
C LYS A 48 0.61 12.40 0.53
N ALA A 49 -0.24 12.29 -0.49
CA ALA A 49 0.15 11.95 -1.86
C ALA A 49 1.10 12.99 -2.46
N LEU A 50 0.87 14.28 -2.19
CA LEU A 50 1.77 15.36 -2.59
C LEU A 50 3.14 15.25 -1.88
N ARG A 51 3.14 15.11 -0.55
CA ARG A 51 4.37 15.01 0.26
C ARG A 51 5.27 13.83 -0.14
N VAL A 52 4.67 12.70 -0.47
CA VAL A 52 5.39 11.46 -0.80
C VAL A 52 5.71 11.39 -2.31
N GLY A 53 5.25 12.34 -3.11
CA GLY A 53 5.43 12.34 -4.56
C GLY A 53 4.59 11.28 -5.30
N ALA A 54 3.60 10.69 -4.63
CA ALA A 54 2.67 9.74 -5.24
C ALA A 54 1.70 10.42 -6.20
N TRP A 55 1.38 11.71 -5.97
CA TRP A 55 0.40 12.48 -6.75
C TRP A 55 0.62 12.40 -8.26
N CYS A 56 1.85 12.67 -8.73
CA CYS A 56 2.19 12.66 -10.15
C CYS A 56 2.12 11.26 -10.79
N ARG A 57 2.10 10.20 -9.96
CA ARG A 57 2.12 8.80 -10.40
C ARG A 57 0.74 8.15 -10.40
N LEU A 58 -0.25 8.79 -9.77
CA LEU A 58 -1.65 8.37 -9.82
C LEU A 58 -2.24 8.62 -11.21
N ARG A 59 -3.21 7.79 -11.59
CA ARG A 59 -3.95 7.96 -12.83
C ARG A 59 -4.70 9.30 -12.82
N ARG A 60 -5.04 9.83 -14.00
CA ARG A 60 -5.71 11.13 -14.15
C ARG A 60 -7.09 11.09 -13.49
N GLU A 61 -7.81 9.99 -13.65
CA GLU A 61 -9.13 9.73 -13.10
C GLU A 61 -9.09 9.73 -11.57
N SER A 62 -8.12 9.02 -10.98
CA SER A 62 -7.92 8.98 -9.52
C SER A 62 -7.65 10.37 -8.93
N ARG A 63 -6.86 11.20 -9.62
CA ARG A 63 -6.61 12.59 -9.19
C ARG A 63 -7.86 13.46 -9.27
N ALA A 64 -8.60 13.38 -10.37
CA ALA A 64 -9.85 14.12 -10.54
C ALA A 64 -10.85 13.75 -9.44
N LEU A 65 -10.94 12.44 -9.14
CA LEU A 65 -11.82 11.91 -8.09
C LEU A 65 -11.42 12.42 -6.70
N LEU A 66 -10.13 12.43 -6.35
CA LEU A 66 -9.65 13.00 -5.09
C LEU A 66 -9.97 14.49 -4.95
N ILE A 67 -9.86 15.26 -6.04
CA ILE A 67 -10.19 16.70 -6.04
C ILE A 67 -11.68 16.89 -5.82
N ALA A 68 -12.53 16.15 -6.55
CA ALA A 68 -13.98 16.26 -6.45
C ALA A 68 -14.49 15.85 -5.07
N THR A 69 -14.00 14.72 -4.54
CA THR A 69 -14.47 14.15 -3.27
C THR A 69 -14.01 14.95 -2.05
N ARG A 70 -13.01 15.84 -2.19
CA ARG A 70 -12.57 16.77 -1.13
C ARG A 70 -13.63 17.78 -0.69
N PHE A 71 -14.68 17.96 -1.47
CA PHE A 71 -15.79 18.85 -1.14
C PHE A 71 -16.97 18.11 -0.50
N LEU A 72 -16.98 16.77 -0.53
CA LEU A 72 -18.04 15.96 0.06
C LEU A 72 -17.76 15.75 1.55
N PRO A 73 -18.72 16.02 2.46
CA PRO A 73 -18.52 15.85 3.88
C PRO A 73 -18.34 14.37 4.25
N ILE A 74 -19.20 13.51 3.71
CA ILE A 74 -19.23 12.06 3.95
C ILE A 74 -19.54 11.35 2.63
N ILE A 75 -18.85 10.23 2.39
CA ILE A 75 -19.03 9.43 1.20
C ILE A 75 -19.95 8.26 1.51
N LYS A 76 -21.21 8.36 1.08
CA LYS A 76 -22.26 7.34 1.32
C LYS A 76 -22.25 6.21 0.30
N SER A 77 -21.84 6.48 -0.94
CA SER A 77 -21.86 5.48 -2.02
C SER A 77 -20.81 4.38 -1.75
N PRO A 78 -21.22 3.09 -1.74
CA PRO A 78 -20.29 1.98 -1.50
C PRO A 78 -19.28 1.82 -2.64
N VAL A 79 -19.70 2.08 -3.88
CA VAL A 79 -18.84 2.02 -5.07
C VAL A 79 -17.79 3.12 -5.03
N LEU A 80 -18.18 4.34 -4.62
CA LEU A 80 -17.22 5.44 -4.50
C LEU A 80 -16.23 5.17 -3.35
N ASN A 81 -16.70 4.54 -2.28
CA ASN A 81 -15.86 4.14 -1.15
C ASN A 81 -14.82 3.10 -1.58
N SER A 82 -15.20 2.04 -2.29
CA SER A 82 -14.24 1.03 -2.77
C SER A 82 -13.18 1.63 -3.69
N ILE A 83 -13.58 2.46 -4.66
CA ILE A 83 -12.63 3.14 -5.57
C ILE A 83 -11.67 4.04 -4.79
N LEU A 84 -12.15 4.80 -3.81
CA LEU A 84 -11.27 5.64 -2.99
C LEU A 84 -10.33 4.85 -2.11
N ARG A 85 -10.78 3.72 -1.55
CA ARG A 85 -9.90 2.83 -0.78
C ARG A 85 -8.76 2.30 -1.64
N GLU A 86 -9.02 1.94 -2.89
CA GLU A 86 -7.97 1.54 -3.84
C GLU A 86 -6.98 2.68 -4.09
N VAL A 87 -7.47 3.90 -4.31
CA VAL A 87 -6.61 5.07 -4.51
C VAL A 87 -5.77 5.38 -3.27
N PHE A 88 -6.36 5.28 -2.07
CA PHE A 88 -5.64 5.46 -0.81
C PHE A 88 -4.59 4.38 -0.57
N LEU A 89 -4.90 3.13 -0.92
CA LEU A 89 -3.94 2.02 -0.86
C LEU A 89 -2.76 2.28 -1.77
N ASP A 90 -3.02 2.70 -3.02
CA ASP A 90 -1.96 3.04 -3.96
C ASP A 90 -1.07 4.16 -3.42
N ILE A 91 -1.64 5.18 -2.76
CA ILE A 91 -0.88 6.22 -2.07
C ILE A 91 -0.05 5.65 -0.91
N GLU A 92 -0.62 4.76 -0.08
CA GLU A 92 0.10 4.15 1.04
C GLU A 92 1.30 3.32 0.60
N LEU A 93 1.20 2.62 -0.54
CA LEU A 93 2.32 1.85 -1.09
C LEU A 93 3.52 2.73 -1.52
N TYR A 94 3.36 4.05 -1.60
CA TYR A 94 4.49 4.96 -1.75
C TYR A 94 5.14 5.36 -0.44
N THR A 95 4.46 5.22 0.71
CA THR A 95 5.00 5.58 2.02
C THR A 95 5.98 4.52 2.51
N LEU A 96 6.97 4.91 3.33
CA LEU A 96 7.91 3.95 3.93
C LEU A 96 7.16 2.94 4.82
N ARG A 97 6.16 3.40 5.57
CA ARG A 97 5.32 2.55 6.42
C ARG A 97 4.51 1.54 5.60
N GLY A 98 3.86 1.99 4.52
CA GLY A 98 3.08 1.11 3.65
C GLY A 98 3.95 0.08 2.94
N ARG A 99 5.13 0.49 2.45
CA ARG A 99 6.12 -0.45 1.90
C ARG A 99 6.61 -1.45 2.93
N ALA A 100 6.91 -1.01 4.15
CA ALA A 100 7.35 -1.90 5.21
C ALA A 100 6.28 -2.95 5.53
N VAL A 101 5.01 -2.57 5.68
CA VAL A 101 3.94 -3.57 5.88
C VAL A 101 3.85 -4.50 4.67
N PHE A 102 3.84 -3.96 3.45
CA PHE A 102 3.73 -4.75 2.22
C PHE A 102 4.83 -5.79 2.07
N TYR A 103 6.10 -5.38 2.16
CA TYR A 103 7.23 -6.32 2.06
C TYR A 103 7.33 -7.24 3.28
N GLY A 104 6.98 -6.75 4.47
CA GLY A 104 6.93 -7.57 5.67
C GLY A 104 5.96 -8.75 5.53
N VAL A 105 4.82 -8.54 4.87
CA VAL A 105 3.87 -9.62 4.56
C VAL A 105 4.46 -10.60 3.56
N LEU A 106 5.07 -10.12 2.47
CA LEU A 106 5.69 -11.00 1.47
C LEU A 106 6.79 -11.87 2.07
N VAL A 107 7.65 -11.29 2.90
CA VAL A 107 8.70 -11.99 3.63
C VAL A 107 8.09 -13.01 4.59
N ALA A 108 7.06 -12.63 5.35
CA ALA A 108 6.39 -13.54 6.28
C ALA A 108 5.75 -14.73 5.56
N LEU A 109 5.11 -14.51 4.40
CA LEU A 109 4.53 -15.56 3.57
C LEU A 109 5.61 -16.50 3.03
N ARG A 110 6.71 -15.95 2.49
CA ARG A 110 7.83 -16.72 1.98
C ARG A 110 8.46 -17.61 3.05
N GLN A 111 8.55 -17.12 4.29
CA GLN A 111 9.11 -17.85 5.44
C GLN A 111 8.09 -18.74 6.17
N GLY A 112 6.82 -18.78 5.71
CA GLY A 112 5.76 -19.57 6.37
C GLY A 112 5.31 -19.04 7.73
N LEU A 113 5.66 -17.79 8.09
CA LEU A 113 5.36 -17.16 9.37
C LEU A 113 3.94 -16.56 9.41
N LEU A 114 2.91 -17.39 9.26
CA LEU A 114 1.51 -16.94 9.23
C LEU A 114 1.07 -16.18 10.49
N SER A 115 1.67 -16.51 11.65
CA SER A 115 1.39 -15.80 12.91
C SER A 115 1.82 -14.34 12.89
N ALA A 116 2.80 -13.96 12.05
CA ALA A 116 3.25 -12.59 11.91
C ALA A 116 2.23 -11.70 11.21
N LEU A 117 1.35 -12.26 10.37
CA LEU A 117 0.33 -11.49 9.62
C LEU A 117 -0.62 -10.72 10.53
N ARG A 118 -0.86 -11.22 11.76
CA ARG A 118 -1.74 -10.59 12.74
C ARG A 118 -1.07 -9.48 13.56
N ASN A 119 0.25 -9.28 13.41
CA ASN A 119 1.01 -8.34 14.22
C ASN A 119 1.71 -7.29 13.35
N LEU A 120 1.09 -6.11 13.28
CA LEU A 120 1.61 -4.97 12.52
C LEU A 120 3.04 -4.57 12.91
N LYS A 121 3.40 -4.63 14.21
CA LYS A 121 4.77 -4.29 14.64
C LYS A 121 5.76 -5.27 14.04
N ARG A 122 5.46 -6.57 14.08
CA ARG A 122 6.33 -7.61 13.51
C ARG A 122 6.44 -7.50 11.99
N LEU A 123 5.33 -7.20 11.29
CA LEU A 123 5.36 -6.99 9.84
C LEU A 123 6.20 -5.77 9.47
N THR A 124 6.01 -4.65 10.17
CA THR A 124 6.80 -3.44 9.91
C THR A 124 8.29 -3.67 10.17
N THR A 125 8.68 -4.40 11.22
CA THR A 125 10.10 -4.71 11.48
C THR A 125 10.69 -5.59 10.37
N LEU A 126 9.98 -6.64 9.95
CA LEU A 126 10.43 -7.52 8.85
C LEU A 126 10.57 -6.75 7.53
N GLY A 127 9.60 -5.89 7.23
CA GLY A 127 9.65 -5.08 6.02
C GLY A 127 10.75 -4.03 6.03
N ILE A 128 10.99 -3.38 7.18
CA ILE A 128 12.11 -2.44 7.32
C ILE A 128 13.44 -3.16 7.16
N SER A 129 13.61 -4.33 7.80
CA SER A 129 14.83 -5.13 7.62
C SER A 129 15.04 -5.51 6.16
N TYR A 130 13.97 -5.91 5.45
CA TYR A 130 14.03 -6.23 4.03
C TYR A 130 14.38 -5.02 3.15
N LEU A 131 13.74 -3.87 3.38
CA LEU A 131 13.97 -2.65 2.61
C LEU A 131 15.40 -2.11 2.79
N ASN A 132 15.98 -2.32 3.97
CA ASN A 132 17.35 -1.93 4.30
C ASN A 132 18.40 -2.84 3.64
N LEU A 133 18.03 -4.02 3.13
CA LEU A 133 18.96 -4.86 2.39
C LEU A 133 19.34 -4.20 1.06
N PRO A 134 20.64 -4.24 0.67
CA PRO A 134 21.06 -3.87 -0.67
C PRO A 134 20.30 -4.69 -1.72
N LEU A 135 20.06 -4.12 -2.91
CA LEU A 135 19.25 -4.76 -3.94
C LEU A 135 19.73 -6.17 -4.30
N THR A 136 21.04 -6.41 -4.32
CA THR A 136 21.66 -7.72 -4.59
C THR A 136 21.38 -8.78 -3.52
N TRP A 137 21.08 -8.37 -2.29
CA TRP A 137 20.87 -9.27 -1.14
C TRP A 137 19.40 -9.55 -0.84
N ARG A 138 18.48 -8.85 -1.53
CA ARG A 138 17.03 -9.03 -1.33
C ARG A 138 16.50 -10.40 -1.73
N VAL A 139 17.26 -11.16 -2.53
CA VAL A 139 16.91 -12.54 -2.89
C VAL A 139 16.92 -13.47 -1.67
N LEU A 140 17.72 -13.15 -0.64
CA LEU A 140 17.86 -13.92 0.60
C LEU A 140 16.80 -13.60 1.67
N GLY A 141 16.05 -12.51 1.49
CA GLY A 141 15.03 -12.02 2.42
C GLY A 141 13.69 -12.72 2.29
#